data_AF-A0A381X091-F1
#
_entry.id   AF-A0A381X091-F1
#
_cell.length_a   1.000
_cell.length_b   1.000
_cell.length_c   1.000
_cell.angle_alpha   90.00
_cell.angle_beta   90.00
_cell.angle_gamma   90.00
#
_symmetry.space_group_name_H-M   'P 1'
#
loop_
_entity.id
_entity.type
_entity.pdbx_description
1 polymer ?
#
loop_
_entity_poly.entity_id
_entity_poly.type
_entity_poly.pdbx_seq_one_letter_code
_entity_poly.pdbx_strand_id
1 'polypeptide(L)' 'MRIVVENYGDACIYQDRPFGYKRFIVEFKDGSTILYSGLWYKIDQVRKFTIGALEARAGTGK' A
#
# COMPACT_ATOMS: atom_id res chain seq x y z
N MET A 1 -10.58 0.05 12.76
CA MET A 1 -11.31 0.12 11.48
C MET A 1 -10.31 0.45 10.38
N ARG A 2 -10.19 -0.39 9.35
CA ARG A 2 -9.37 -0.11 8.17
C ARG A 2 -10.17 0.75 7.20
N ILE A 3 -9.60 1.84 6.73
CA ILE A 3 -10.22 2.75 5.76
C ILE A 3 -9.47 2.59 4.44
N VAL A 4 -10.19 2.33 3.34
CA VAL A 4 -9.59 2.33 2.00
C VAL A 4 -9.20 3.76 1.65
N VAL A 5 -7.93 3.98 1.33
CA VAL A 5 -7.40 5.28 0.91
C VAL A 5 -7.30 5.34 -0.61
N GLU A 6 -6.82 4.26 -1.22
CA GLU A 6 -6.65 4.13 -2.67
C GLU A 6 -6.92 2.70 -3.11
N ASN A 7 -7.46 2.55 -4.32
CA ASN A 7 -7.69 1.27 -4.96
C ASN A 7 -7.24 1.34 -6.43
N TYR A 8 -6.27 0.51 -6.79
CA TYR A 8 -5.68 0.40 -8.12
C TYR A 8 -6.15 -0.86 -8.88
N GLY A 9 -7.14 -1.58 -8.36
CA GLY A 9 -7.58 -2.89 -8.88
C GLY A 9 -6.64 -4.02 -8.46
N ASP A 10 -5.37 -3.92 -8.81
CA ASP A 10 -4.34 -4.94 -8.49
C ASP A 10 -3.65 -4.71 -7.13
N ALA A 11 -3.86 -3.54 -6.52
CA ALA A 11 -3.46 -3.24 -5.15
C ALA A 11 -4.46 -2.28 -4.47
N CYS A 12 -4.65 -2.44 -3.16
CA CYS A 12 -5.43 -1.55 -2.31
C CYS A 12 -4.57 -1.02 -1.17
N ILE A 13 -4.65 0.28 -0.93
CA ILE A 13 -4.00 0.94 0.21
C ILE A 13 -5.06 1.20 1.27
N TYR A 14 -4.87 0.60 2.44
CA TYR A 14 -5.67 0.85 3.63
C TYR A 14 -4.91 1.73 4.62
N GLN A 15 -5.65 2.45 5.44
CA GLN A 15 -5.12 3.19 6.57
C GLN A 15 -5.84 2.78 7.85
N ASP A 16 -5.09 2.56 8.92
CA ASP A 16 -5.63 2.34 10.26
C ASP A 16 -4.78 3.03 11.36
N ARG A 17 -5.31 3.05 12.59
CA ARG A 17 -4.63 3.55 13.81
C ARG A 17 -4.84 2.66 15.05
N PRO A 18 -4.33 1.42 15.09
CA PRO A 18 -4.54 0.54 16.25
C PRO A 18 -3.69 0.89 17.49
N PHE A 19 -2.54 1.56 17.34
CA PHE A 19 -1.57 1.81 18.44
C PHE A 19 -1.22 3.30 18.56
N GLY A 20 -2.17 4.19 18.30
CA GLY A 20 -1.97 5.65 18.40
C GLY A 20 -1.24 6.30 17.22
N TYR A 21 -0.55 5.53 16.37
CA TYR A 21 0.05 6.02 15.13
C TYR A 21 -0.66 5.51 13.88
N LYS A 22 -0.59 6.31 12.82
CA LYS A 22 -1.12 5.96 11.49
C LYS A 22 -0.28 4.85 10.89
N ARG A 23 -0.91 3.83 10.31
CA ARG A 23 -0.26 2.85 9.43
C ARG A 23 -0.94 2.85 8.07
N PHE A 24 -0.14 2.57 7.05
CA PHE A 24 -0.63 2.27 5.72
C PHE A 24 -0.36 0.79 5.45
N ILE A 25 -1.38 0.10 4.94
CA ILE A 25 -1.33 -1.32 4.64
C ILE A 25 -1.62 -1.43 3.15
N VAL A 26 -0.66 -1.94 2.38
CA VAL A 26 -0.83 -2.17 0.94
C VAL A 26 -1.08 -3.65 0.76
N GLU A 27 -2.29 -4.02 0.36
CA GLU A 27 -2.64 -5.40 0.00
C GLU A 27 -2.67 -5.49 -1.52
N PHE A 28 -1.92 -6.44 -2.06
CA PHE A 28 -1.86 -6.71 -3.48
C PHE A 28 -2.70 -7.94 -3.84
N LYS A 29 -3.10 -8.05 -5.10
CA LYS A 29 -3.95 -9.15 -5.61
C LYS A 29 -3.35 -10.55 -5.45
N ASP A 30 -2.03 -10.65 -5.38
CA ASP A 30 -1.29 -11.90 -5.13
C ASP A 30 -1.34 -12.34 -3.65
N GLY A 31 -2.01 -11.58 -2.77
CA GLY A 31 -2.08 -11.83 -1.33
C GLY A 31 -0.88 -11.29 -0.55
N SER A 32 0.13 -10.77 -1.25
CA SER A 32 1.25 -10.07 -0.62
C SER A 32 0.76 -8.81 0.06
N THR A 33 1.27 -8.55 1.27
CA THR A 33 0.92 -7.34 2.03
C THR A 33 2.17 -6.62 2.49
N ILE A 34 2.19 -5.30 2.38
CA ILE A 34 3.28 -4.45 2.86
C ILE A 34 2.72 -3.45 3.87
N LEU A 35 3.38 -3.32 5.02
CA LEU A 35 3.05 -2.32 6.03
C LEU A 35 4.05 -1.15 6.00
N TYR A 36 3.52 0.06 6.02
CA TYR A 36 4.28 1.28 6.22
C TYR A 36 3.81 1.99 7.49
N SER A 37 4.75 2.42 8.32
CA SER A 37 4.46 3.27 9.47
C SER A 37 4.30 4.72 9.02
N GLY A 38 3.17 5.33 9.35
CA GLY A 38 2.86 6.73 9.09
C GLY A 38 3.66 7.72 9.95
N LEU A 39 4.53 7.23 10.84
CA LEU A 39 5.56 8.05 11.49
C LEU A 39 6.70 8.41 10.53
N TRP A 40 6.97 7.55 9.55
CA TRP A 40 8.12 7.67 8.65
C TRP A 40 7.70 7.95 7.21
N TYR A 41 6.53 7.46 6.82
CA TYR A 41 6.05 7.53 5.44
C TYR A 41 4.79 8.37 5.36
N LYS A 42 4.71 9.21 4.33
CA LYS A 42 3.47 9.91 3.95
C LYS A 42 2.70 9.10 2.92
N ILE A 43 1.38 9.33 2.82
CA ILE A 43 0.55 8.63 1.84
C ILE A 43 1.07 8.77 0.40
N ASP A 44 1.59 9.94 0.02
CA ASP A 44 2.13 10.15 -1.33
C ASP A 44 3.38 9.32 -1.62
N GLN A 45 4.21 9.04 -0.60
CA GLN A 45 5.33 8.12 -0.75
C GLN A 45 4.84 6.69 -0.90
N VAL A 46 3.88 6.27 -0.08
CA VAL A 46 3.28 4.93 -0.15
C VAL A 46 2.62 4.70 -1.51
N ARG A 47 1.91 5.69 -2.04
CA ARG A 47 1.35 5.66 -3.41
C ARG A 47 2.43 5.44 -4.45
N LYS A 48 3.52 6.24 -4.41
CA LYS A 48 4.66 6.08 -5.34
C LYS A 48 5.29 4.69 -5.27
N PHE A 49 5.50 4.15 -4.07
CA PHE A 49 6.03 2.80 -3.89
C PHE A 49 5.07 1.73 -4.40
N THR A 50 3.76 1.92 -4.17
CA THR A 50 2.73 0.98 -4.65
C THR A 50 2.68 0.96 -6.17
N ILE A 51 2.69 2.12 -6.83
CA ILE A 51 2.72 2.24 -8.30
C ILE A 51 3.99 1.59 -8.86
N GLY A 52 5.17 1.92 -8.33
CA GLY A 52 6.43 1.32 -8.78
C GLY A 52 6.46 -0.21 -8.58
N ALA A 53 5.87 -0.71 -7.48
CA ALA A 53 5.73 -2.14 -7.25
C ALA A 53 4.78 -2.81 -8.27
N LEU A 54 3.66 -2.16 -8.60
CA LEU A 54 2.73 -2.63 -9.63
C LEU A 54 3.39 -2.68 -11.01
N GLU A 55 4.12 -1.63 -11.39
CA GLU A 55 4.87 -1.58 -12.65
C GLU A 55 5.93 -2.70 -12.74
N ALA A 56 6.69 -2.90 -11.67
CA ALA A 56 7.68 -3.99 -11.61
C ALA A 56 7.04 -5.38 -11.77
N ARG A 57 5.84 -5.59 -11.21
CA ARG A 57 5.08 -6.84 -11.31
C ARG A 57 4.43 -7.04 -12.67
N ALA A 58 4.03 -5.97 -13.34
CA ALA A 58 3.55 -6.02 -14.72
C ALA A 58 4.69 -6.36 -15.71
N GLY A 59 5.93 -5.96 -15.40
CA GLY A 59 7.11 -6.19 -16.22
C GLY A 59 7.72 -7.60 -16.15
N THR A 60 7.33 -8.45 -15.20
CA THR A 60 7.88 -9.81 -15.06
C THR A 60 7.24 -10.87 -15.96
N GLY A 61 6.39 -10.46 -16.91
CA GLY A 61 5.90 -11.31 -18.00
C GLY A 61 6.72 -11.11 -19.27
N LYS A 62 7.97 -11.57 -19.30
CA LYS A 62 8.75 -11.71 -20.54
C LYS A 62 9.56 -12.98 -20.53
#